data_AF-A0A8T7ABU3-F1
#
_entry.id   AF-A0A8T7ABU3-F1
#
_cell.length_a   1.000
_cell.length_b   1.000
_cell.length_c   1.000
_cell.angle_alpha   90.00
_cell.angle_beta   90.00
_cell.angle_gamma   90.00
#
_symmetry.space_group_name_H-M   'P 1'
#
loop_
_entity.id
_entity.type
_entity.pdbx_description
1 polymer ?
#
loop_
_entity_poly.entity_id
_entity_poly.type
_entity_poly.pdbx_seq_one_letter_code
_entity_poly.pdbx_strand_id
1 'polypeptide(L)'
;MSNMHILEQVIVASLEPMVHEAEEKGLWFYHLTEDGEEIWCSPGFLQKEQSEGRLVIAPEHWELRNPIGYMAKLANDCQDIVDEYNEMARRLKIEETLELITHSTNPADQR
;
A
#
# COMPACT_ATOMS: atom_id res chain seq x y z
N MET A 1 -8.69 25.85 26.81
CA MET A 1 -8.54 24.88 25.70
C MET A 1 -7.15 25.10 25.11
N SER A 2 -6.31 24.07 25.08
CA SER A 2 -4.96 24.14 24.50
C SER A 2 -5.04 24.12 22.98
N ASN A 3 -4.13 24.83 22.29
CA ASN A 3 -4.07 24.87 20.82
C ASN A 3 -3.94 23.49 20.16
N MET A 4 -3.43 22.50 20.90
CA MET A 4 -3.22 21.12 20.44
C MET A 4 -4.54 20.40 20.14
N HIS A 5 -5.55 20.55 21.01
CA HIS A 5 -6.86 19.93 20.81
C HIS A 5 -7.64 20.51 19.63
N ILE A 6 -7.43 21.79 19.31
CA ILE A 6 -8.07 22.42 18.14
C ILE A 6 -7.46 21.86 16.86
N LEU A 7 -6.14 21.66 16.83
CA LEU A 7 -5.46 21.09 15.66
C LEU A 7 -5.87 19.65 15.40
N GLU A 8 -5.98 18.81 16.44
CA GLU A 8 -6.47 17.43 16.35
C GLU A 8 -7.88 17.36 15.73
N GLN A 9 -8.80 18.20 16.19
CA GLN A 9 -10.17 18.24 15.67
C GLN A 9 -10.24 18.71 14.22
N VAL A 10 -9.38 19.66 13.82
CA VAL A 10 -9.28 20.13 12.44
C VAL A 10 -8.75 19.03 11.52
N ILE A 11 -7.75 18.27 11.98
CA ILE A 11 -7.19 17.15 11.21
C ILE A 11 -8.26 16.07 10.98
N VAL A 12 -8.96 15.63 12.03
CA VAL A 12 -10.01 14.61 11.92
C VAL A 12 -11.15 15.09 11.01
N ALA A 13 -11.61 16.33 11.17
CA ALA A 13 -12.65 16.89 10.32
C ALA A 13 -12.22 17.00 8.83
N SER A 14 -10.94 17.25 8.59
CA SER A 14 -10.39 17.34 7.22
C SER A 14 -10.16 15.95 6.59
N LEU A 15 -10.01 14.92 7.42
CA LEU A 15 -9.82 13.54 6.98
C LEU A 15 -11.12 12.89 6.48
N GLU A 16 -12.26 13.28 7.07
CA GLU A 16 -13.57 12.65 6.82
C GLU A 16 -13.95 12.54 5.33
N PRO A 17 -13.80 13.60 4.49
CA PRO A 17 -14.13 13.49 3.06
C PRO A 17 -13.23 12.51 2.32
N MET A 18 -11.94 12.43 2.68
CA MET A 18 -10.99 11.51 2.06
C MET A 18 -11.21 10.07 2.49
N VAL A 19 -11.60 9.84 3.76
CA VAL A 19 -12.01 8.52 4.24
C VAL A 19 -13.23 8.04 3.46
N HIS A 20 -14.23 8.90 3.26
CA HIS A 20 -15.40 8.57 2.47
C HIS A 20 -15.04 8.19 1.02
N GLU A 21 -14.21 9.00 0.36
CA GLU A 21 -13.73 8.70 -0.99
C GLU A 21 -12.97 7.37 -1.06
N ALA A 22 -12.10 7.12 -0.07
CA ALA A 22 -11.30 5.92 0.03
C ALA A 22 -12.19 4.67 0.18
N GLU A 23 -13.21 4.72 1.04
CA GLU A 23 -14.16 3.62 1.23
C GLU A 23 -15.03 3.37 -0.01
N GLU A 24 -15.55 4.43 -0.63
CA GLU A 24 -16.39 4.32 -1.84
C GLU A 24 -15.63 3.68 -3.01
N LYS A 25 -14.36 4.06 -3.18
CA LYS A 25 -13.53 3.64 -4.31
C LYS A 25 -12.62 2.45 -4.01
N GLY A 26 -12.63 1.93 -2.78
CA GLY A 26 -11.71 0.88 -2.33
C GLY A 26 -10.24 1.30 -2.38
N LEU A 27 -9.95 2.57 -2.11
CA LEU A 27 -8.59 3.13 -2.08
C LEU A 27 -8.06 3.16 -0.64
N TRP A 28 -6.73 3.15 -0.51
CA TRP A 28 -6.03 3.26 0.76
C TRP A 28 -5.16 4.51 0.76
N PHE A 29 -4.88 5.02 1.95
CA PHE A 29 -3.92 6.10 2.13
C PHE A 29 -2.50 5.56 1.92
N TYR A 30 -1.71 6.31 1.17
CA TYR A 30 -0.36 5.97 0.76
C TYR A 30 0.57 7.16 0.98
N HIS A 31 1.79 6.88 1.42
CA HIS A 31 2.87 7.86 1.46
C HIS A 31 4.22 7.16 1.23
N LEU A 32 5.07 7.76 0.40
CA LEU A 32 6.47 7.38 0.26
C LEU A 32 7.31 8.34 1.10
N THR A 33 7.97 7.81 2.12
CA THR A 33 8.87 8.59 2.99
C THR A 33 10.12 9.03 2.24
N GLU A 34 10.85 10.01 2.79
CA GLU A 34 12.11 10.48 2.22
C GLU A 34 13.18 9.37 2.13
N ASP A 35 13.14 8.40 3.04
CA ASP A 35 14.04 7.24 3.08
C ASP A 35 13.60 6.12 2.10
N GLY A 36 12.50 6.32 1.37
CA GLY A 36 11.97 5.37 0.40
C GLY A 36 11.10 4.26 0.98
N GLU A 37 10.73 4.35 2.27
CA GLU A 37 9.77 3.43 2.87
C GLU A 37 8.35 3.80 2.45
N GLU A 38 7.56 2.79 2.08
CA GLU A 38 6.16 2.95 1.71
C GLU A 38 5.24 2.69 2.90
N ILE A 39 4.39 3.66 3.20
CA ILE A 39 3.37 3.57 4.24
C ILE A 39 2.02 3.39 3.57
N TRP A 40 1.31 2.34 3.97
CA TRP A 40 -0.05 2.03 3.51
C TRP A 40 -1.00 1.95 4.70
N CYS A 41 -2.12 2.66 4.64
CA CYS A 41 -3.13 2.69 5.69
C CYS A 41 -4.53 2.54 5.10
N SER A 42 -5.30 1.57 5.61
CA SER A 42 -6.72 1.52 5.30
C SER A 42 -7.43 2.75 5.89
N PRO A 43 -8.54 3.22 5.28
CA PRO A 43 -9.26 4.40 5.76
C PRO A 43 -9.68 4.29 7.23
N GLY A 44 -10.29 3.15 7.61
CA GLY A 44 -10.72 2.92 8.99
C GLY A 44 -9.56 2.83 9.99
N PHE A 45 -8.39 2.33 9.59
CA PHE A 45 -7.20 2.34 10.45
C PHE A 45 -6.72 3.78 10.68
N LEU A 46 -6.54 4.55 9.60
CA LEU A 46 -6.02 5.92 9.70
C LEU A 46 -6.96 6.83 10.52
N GLN A 47 -8.28 6.70 10.31
CA GLN A 47 -9.28 7.46 11.06
C GLN A 47 -9.23 7.14 12.56
N LYS A 48 -9.15 5.84 12.91
CA LYS A 48 -9.03 5.39 14.30
C LYS A 48 -7.77 5.96 14.96
N GLU A 49 -6.61 5.75 14.37
CA GLU A 49 -5.33 6.18 14.95
C GLU A 49 -5.28 7.70 15.18
N GLN A 50 -5.76 8.49 14.21
CA GLN A 50 -5.80 9.94 14.35
C GLN A 50 -6.83 10.44 15.37
N SER A 51 -7.98 9.78 15.48
CA SER A 51 -8.95 10.08 16.55
C SER A 51 -8.41 9.79 17.96
N GLU A 52 -7.44 8.90 18.07
CA GLU A 52 -6.73 8.58 19.32
C GLU A 52 -5.47 9.46 19.53
N GLY A 53 -5.28 10.48 18.68
CA GLY A 53 -4.16 11.44 18.76
C GLY A 53 -2.83 10.91 18.22
N ARG A 54 -2.83 9.78 17.50
CA ARG A 54 -1.63 9.23 16.86
C ARG A 54 -1.52 9.71 15.42
N LEU A 55 -0.46 10.48 15.15
CA LEU A 55 -0.16 10.95 13.80
C LEU A 55 0.56 9.85 13.02
N VAL A 56 -0.17 9.14 12.15
CA VAL A 56 0.39 8.11 11.27
C VAL A 56 0.85 8.71 9.94
N ILE A 57 -0.02 9.49 9.29
CA ILE A 57 0.28 10.21 8.05
C ILE A 57 -0.22 11.64 8.23
N ALA A 58 0.65 12.62 7.99
CA ALA A 58 0.29 14.03 8.06
C ALA A 58 -0.66 14.42 6.91
N PRO A 59 -1.57 15.40 7.10
CA PRO A 59 -2.52 15.84 6.07
C PRO A 59 -1.90 16.18 4.71
N GLU A 60 -0.72 16.79 4.70
CA GLU A 60 0.07 17.11 3.51
C GLU A 60 0.57 15.89 2.72
N HIS A 61 0.44 14.69 3.28
CA HIS A 61 0.91 13.42 2.73
C HIS A 61 -0.22 12.42 2.47
N TRP A 62 -1.48 12.83 2.61
CA TRP A 62 -2.61 11.96 2.28
C TRP A 62 -2.73 11.81 0.77
N GLU A 63 -2.17 10.74 0.22
CA GLU A 63 -2.46 10.29 -1.14
C GLU A 63 -3.37 9.06 -1.10
N LEU A 64 -4.32 8.98 -2.02
CA LEU A 64 -5.15 7.77 -2.19
C LEU A 64 -4.63 6.93 -3.36
N ARG A 65 -4.40 5.64 -3.09
CA ARG A 65 -3.93 4.66 -4.08
C ARG A 65 -4.76 3.38 -4.01
N ASN A 66 -4.82 2.66 -5.13
CA ASN A 66 -5.51 1.37 -5.19
C ASN A 66 -4.57 0.25 -4.69
N PRO A 67 -4.85 -0.37 -3.53
CA PRO A 67 -3.99 -1.41 -2.98
C PRO A 67 -3.98 -2.68 -3.83
N ILE A 68 -5.09 -3.04 -4.47
CA ILE A 68 -5.17 -4.23 -5.35
C ILE A 68 -4.29 -4.03 -6.58
N GLY A 69 -4.39 -2.86 -7.22
CA GLY A 69 -3.53 -2.50 -8.34
C GLY A 69 -2.05 -2.49 -7.96
N TYR A 70 -1.74 -2.04 -6.75
CA TYR A 70 -0.38 -2.08 -6.21
C TYR A 70 0.12 -3.50 -5.96
N MET A 71 -0.70 -4.38 -5.37
CA MET A 71 -0.37 -5.80 -5.21
C MET A 71 -0.13 -6.49 -6.55
N ALA A 72 -0.92 -6.16 -7.59
CA ALA A 72 -0.71 -6.69 -8.93
C ALA A 72 0.63 -6.23 -9.53
N LYS A 73 0.99 -4.95 -9.34
CA LYS A 73 2.32 -4.44 -9.71
C LYS A 73 3.43 -5.23 -9.01
N LEU A 74 3.34 -5.41 -7.69
CA LEU A 74 4.34 -6.17 -6.92
C LEU A 74 4.51 -7.61 -7.43
N ALA A 75 3.41 -8.28 -7.78
CA ALA A 75 3.47 -9.62 -8.35
C ALA A 75 4.22 -9.64 -9.69
N ASN A 76 3.95 -8.67 -10.57
CA ASN A 76 4.67 -8.53 -11.85
C ASN A 76 6.14 -8.21 -11.63
N ASP A 77 6.46 -7.28 -10.74
CA ASP A 77 7.85 -6.91 -10.43
C ASP A 77 8.64 -8.13 -9.90
N CYS A 78 8.02 -8.97 -9.06
CA CYS A 78 8.61 -10.23 -8.62
C CYS A 78 8.84 -11.21 -9.77
N GLN A 79 7.90 -11.32 -10.71
CA GLN A 79 8.05 -12.18 -11.87
C GLN A 79 9.20 -11.71 -12.77
N ASP A 80 9.32 -10.41 -13.01
CA ASP A 80 10.40 -9.83 -13.80
C ASP A 80 11.77 -10.15 -13.19
N ILE A 81 11.90 -10.10 -11.86
CA ILE A 81 13.13 -10.47 -11.15
C ILE A 81 13.44 -11.98 -11.31
N VAL A 82 12.43 -12.84 -11.22
CA VAL A 82 12.58 -14.30 -11.44
C VAL A 82 13.04 -14.58 -12.87
N ASP A 83 12.45 -13.91 -13.85
CA ASP A 83 12.81 -14.05 -15.26
C ASP A 83 14.25 -13.57 -15.52
N GLU A 84 14.65 -12.44 -14.93
CA GLU A 84 16.02 -11.94 -15.01
C GLU A 84 17.02 -12.94 -14.41
N TYR A 85 16.72 -13.46 -13.22
CA TYR A 85 17.55 -14.49 -12.56
C TYR A 85 17.72 -15.72 -13.46
N ASN A 86 16.60 -16.26 -13.96
CA ASN A 86 16.61 -17.46 -14.80
C ASN A 86 17.35 -17.23 -16.12
N GLU A 87 17.24 -16.03 -16.70
CA GLU A 87 18.02 -15.68 -17.87
C GLU A 87 19.53 -15.68 -17.58
N MET A 88 19.94 -15.10 -16.45
CA MET A 88 21.34 -15.11 -16.03
C MET A 88 21.85 -16.53 -15.77
N ALA A 89 21.09 -17.36 -15.05
CA ALA A 89 21.42 -18.75 -14.78
C ALA A 89 21.65 -19.53 -16.08
N ARG A 90 20.76 -19.36 -17.08
CA ARG A 90 20.91 -19.95 -18.41
C ARG A 90 22.18 -19.49 -19.13
N ARG A 91 22.50 -18.19 -19.09
CA ARG A 91 23.73 -17.65 -19.71
C ARG A 91 24.99 -18.22 -19.05
N LEU A 92 24.94 -18.48 -17.75
CA LEU A 92 26.03 -19.06 -16.96
C LEU A 92 26.05 -20.60 -16.98
N LYS A 93 25.08 -21.25 -17.62
CA LYS A 93 24.89 -22.71 -17.63
C LYS A 93 24.69 -23.30 -16.22
N ILE A 94 24.03 -22.56 -15.35
CA ILE A 94 23.56 -23.02 -14.04
C ILE A 94 22.21 -23.71 -14.25
N GLU A 95 22.03 -24.89 -13.66
CA GLU A 95 20.80 -25.69 -13.80
C GLU A 95 19.66 -25.23 -12.87
N GLU A 96 19.99 -24.50 -11.81
CA GLU A 96 19.02 -23.97 -10.85
C GLU A 96 18.19 -22.83 -11.45
N THR A 97 16.87 -22.92 -11.26
CA THR A 97 15.89 -21.92 -11.69
C THR A 97 14.94 -21.60 -10.55
N LEU A 98 14.43 -20.37 -10.53
CA LEU A 98 13.38 -19.94 -9.61
C LEU A 98 12.02 -19.96 -10.31
N GLU A 99 10.96 -20.20 -9.54
CA GLU A 99 9.57 -20.13 -9.99
C GLU A 99 8.75 -19.36 -8.96
N LEU A 100 7.95 -18.39 -9.43
CA LEU A 100 7.00 -17.68 -8.60
C LEU A 100 5.68 -18.45 -8.55
N ILE A 101 5.30 -18.94 -7.37
CA ILE A 101 4.07 -19.70 -7.19
C ILE A 101 3.00 -18.80 -6.56
N THR A 102 1.91 -18.57 -7.27
CA THR A 102 0.74 -17.85 -6.75
C THR A 102 -0.32 -18.84 -6.27
N HIS A 103 -0.73 -18.71 -5.00
CA HIS A 103 -1.87 -19.46 -4.47
C HIS A 103 -3.11 -18.56 -4.42
N SER A 104 -3.94 -18.63 -5.46
CA SER A 104 -5.25 -17.96 -5.44
C SER A 104 -6.31 -18.90 -4.87
N THR A 105 -7.06 -18.41 -3.88
CA THR A 105 -8.29 -19.05 -3.40
C THR A 105 -9.51 -18.62 -4.23
N ASN A 106 -9.32 -17.76 -5.23
CA ASN A 106 -10.39 -17.32 -6.11
C ASN A 106 -10.66 -18.41 -7.17
N PRO A 107 -11.88 -18.96 -7.26
CA PRO A 107 -12.20 -20.05 -8.19
C PRO A 107 -11.96 -19.70 -9.67
N ALA A 108 -11.94 -18.41 -10.02
CA ALA A 108 -11.68 -17.94 -11.37
C ALA A 108 -10.22 -18.08 -11.82
N ASP A 109 -9.28 -18.16 -10.88
CA ASP A 109 -7.83 -18.15 -11.14
C ASP A 109 -7.21 -19.56 -11.12
N GLN A 110 -8.01 -20.61 -10.85
CA GLN A 110 -7.55 -22.01 -10.78
C GLN A 110 -7.65 -22.77 -12.11
N ARG A 111 -7.62 -22.07 -13.26
CA ARG A 111 -7.81 -22.69 -14.59
C ARG A 111 -6.56 -22.69 -15.44
#